data_AF-A0A931V1N4-F1
#
_entry.id   AF-A0A931V1N4-F1
#
_cell.length_a   1.000
_cell.length_b   1.000
_cell.length_c   1.000
_cell.angle_alpha   90.00
_cell.angle_beta   90.00
_cell.angle_gamma   90.00
#
_symmetry.space_group_name_H-M   'P 1'
#
loop_
_entity.id
_entity.type
_entity.pdbx_description
1 polymer ?
#
loop_
_entity_poly.entity_id
_entity_poly.type
_entity_poly.pdbx_seq_one_letter_code
_entity_poly.pdbx_strand_id
1 'polypeptide(L)'
;MSFCTLNERRVIRGSLTLPRVGRWHADLVVDSPDALRGAVKLSFGDGALAFNGAIFRGDVFQETFHCRIVGGSNGLSKDVPAKFYRGVPLRLALTDLLGEVGETLSPSSDSAALATLLPKWSRTRGPAGSALQDLAELGGASWRVMPNGSVWLGRETWPELDFPHQLLRTDPADDRIEIGSDLPLLRPGVVFGGRRVSAVVHSFGPDRLRAEAWIERDSVFDRLKASLLAVVRAVMSEVDYHKPYPARVIAHDSDGTLQVRPDSDRIPGLTGVPIRYGLPGVTARVPPGARCMIEFENGDGRTPIATSFEPGALLELSFDGGTRKVARVGDTTDAGAIAWAVDPAGTTLTLSYRKPGTVAPVPFVTLGLPGVKATPPTGQVPLEGVIRSGADKLLA
;
A
#
# COMPACT_ATOMS: atom_id res chain seq x y z
N MET A 1 42.34 12.14 -31.11
CA MET A 1 41.44 12.56 -30.01
C MET A 1 40.72 11.34 -29.49
N SER A 2 40.43 11.27 -28.19
CA SER A 2 39.71 10.13 -27.60
C SER A 2 38.20 10.29 -27.79
N PHE A 3 37.55 9.31 -28.41
CA PHE A 3 36.10 9.27 -28.61
C PHE A 3 35.27 9.50 -27.32
N CYS A 4 35.80 9.04 -26.19
CA CYS A 4 35.17 9.12 -24.87
C CYS A 4 36.19 9.57 -23.81
N THR A 5 35.77 10.46 -22.91
CA THR A 5 36.58 10.93 -21.77
C THR A 5 35.82 10.90 -20.45
N LEU A 6 36.53 10.69 -19.34
CA LEU A 6 36.04 10.80 -17.97
C LEU A 6 36.82 11.90 -17.26
N ASN A 7 36.18 13.03 -16.95
CA ASN A 7 36.86 14.24 -16.45
C ASN A 7 38.13 14.54 -17.27
N GLU A 8 37.97 14.62 -18.60
CA GLU A 8 39.03 14.91 -19.58
C GLU A 8 40.10 13.81 -19.76
N ARG A 9 40.07 12.74 -18.96
CA ARG A 9 40.96 11.58 -19.13
C ARG A 9 40.40 10.62 -20.17
N ARG A 10 41.26 10.09 -21.04
CA ARG A 10 40.85 9.15 -22.09
C ARG A 10 40.25 7.88 -21.49
N VAL A 11 39.07 7.49 -21.96
CA VAL A 11 38.51 6.17 -21.68
C VAL A 11 39.03 5.20 -22.75
N ILE A 12 39.64 4.10 -22.30
CA ILE A 12 40.18 3.05 -23.17
C ILE A 12 39.03 2.18 -23.70
N ARG A 13 38.14 1.76 -22.80
CA ARG A 13 36.93 0.99 -23.10
C ARG A 13 35.92 1.09 -21.97
N GLY A 14 34.66 0.80 -22.25
CA GLY A 14 33.64 0.70 -21.23
C GLY A 14 32.28 0.26 -21.75
N SER A 15 31.35 0.11 -20.81
CA SER A 15 29.94 -0.13 -21.08
C SER A 15 29.09 0.83 -20.27
N LEU A 16 28.10 1.48 -20.91
CA LEU A 16 27.10 2.34 -20.27
C LEU A 16 25.72 1.66 -20.35
N THR A 17 25.15 1.35 -19.19
CA THR A 17 23.85 0.69 -19.05
C THR A 17 22.78 1.71 -18.65
N LEU A 18 21.74 1.81 -19.46
CA LEU A 18 20.60 2.72 -19.32
C LEU A 18 19.31 1.91 -19.11
N PRO A 19 18.83 1.73 -17.86
CA PRO A 19 17.53 1.10 -17.61
C PRO A 19 16.37 2.10 -17.82
N ARG A 20 15.18 1.62 -18.20
CA ARG A 20 13.97 2.47 -18.25
C ARG A 20 13.61 3.06 -16.89
N VAL A 21 13.69 2.25 -15.85
CA VAL A 21 13.44 2.68 -14.46
C VAL A 21 14.73 2.55 -13.67
N GLY A 22 15.15 3.62 -13.01
CA GLY A 22 16.31 3.62 -12.13
C GLY A 22 17.50 4.46 -12.60
N ARG A 23 18.63 4.29 -11.93
CA ARG A 23 19.89 4.95 -12.29
C ARG A 23 20.61 4.19 -13.40
N TRP A 24 21.20 4.93 -14.33
CA TRP A 24 22.20 4.37 -15.22
C TRP A 24 23.52 4.13 -14.46
N HIS A 25 24.36 3.26 -15.02
CA HIS A 25 25.73 3.06 -14.55
C HIS A 25 26.66 2.81 -15.73
N ALA A 26 27.95 3.07 -15.57
CA ALA A 26 28.95 2.66 -16.55
C ALA A 26 30.14 1.99 -15.87
N ASP A 27 30.69 0.97 -16.52
CA ASP A 27 31.92 0.27 -16.12
C ASP A 27 33.01 0.64 -17.11
N LEU A 28 34.10 1.25 -16.63
CA LEU A 28 35.09 1.94 -17.46
C LEU A 28 36.51 1.48 -17.11
N VAL A 29 37.36 1.46 -18.15
CA VAL A 29 38.82 1.44 -18.02
C VAL A 29 39.35 2.76 -18.55
N VAL A 30 40.01 3.53 -17.69
CA VAL A 30 40.46 4.89 -17.95
C VAL A 30 41.99 4.92 -17.96
N ASP A 31 42.55 5.62 -18.95
CA ASP A 31 43.98 5.87 -19.07
C ASP A 31 44.39 6.92 -18.02
N SER A 32 44.67 6.43 -16.81
CA SER A 32 44.94 7.24 -15.63
C SER A 32 45.70 6.41 -14.59
N PRO A 33 46.88 6.85 -14.14
CA PRO A 33 47.58 6.23 -13.03
C PRO A 33 46.98 6.61 -11.67
N ASP A 34 46.07 7.60 -11.64
CA ASP A 34 45.43 8.09 -10.42
C ASP A 34 44.00 7.58 -10.29
N ALA A 35 43.62 7.23 -9.05
CA ALA A 35 42.24 6.92 -8.70
C ALA A 35 41.37 8.18 -8.64
N LEU A 36 40.19 8.13 -9.25
CA LEU A 36 39.19 9.22 -9.18
C LEU A 36 38.16 8.94 -8.10
N ARG A 37 37.61 10.02 -7.53
CA ARG A 37 36.54 9.96 -6.52
C ARG A 37 35.54 11.08 -6.72
N GLY A 38 34.33 10.91 -6.17
CA GLY A 38 33.30 11.94 -6.19
C GLY A 38 32.66 12.12 -7.56
N ALA A 39 32.26 13.36 -7.85
CA ALA A 39 31.54 13.73 -9.07
C ALA A 39 32.41 13.62 -10.33
N VAL A 40 31.84 13.08 -11.40
CA VAL A 40 32.51 12.86 -12.68
C VAL A 40 31.58 13.13 -13.86
N LYS A 41 32.16 13.50 -14.98
CA LYS A 41 31.49 13.71 -16.27
C LYS A 41 32.08 12.76 -17.31
N LEU A 42 31.25 11.84 -17.80
CA LEU A 42 31.56 10.96 -18.93
C LEU A 42 31.10 11.66 -20.22
N SER A 43 32.02 12.02 -21.10
CA SER A 43 31.75 12.79 -22.32
C SER A 43 32.07 11.98 -23.57
N PHE A 44 31.24 12.10 -24.61
CA PHE A 44 31.39 11.45 -25.91
C PHE A 44 31.43 12.50 -27.03
N GLY A 45 32.18 12.22 -28.11
CA GLY A 45 32.26 13.07 -29.30
C GLY A 45 32.62 14.51 -28.97
N ASP A 46 33.73 14.69 -28.24
CA ASP A 46 34.24 16.00 -27.80
C ASP A 46 33.23 16.85 -27.01
N GLY A 47 32.34 16.17 -26.26
CA GLY A 47 31.37 16.82 -25.38
C GLY A 47 29.99 17.04 -26.00
N ALA A 48 29.76 16.55 -27.23
CA ALA A 48 28.44 16.56 -27.87
C ALA A 48 27.36 15.84 -27.05
N LEU A 49 27.76 14.82 -26.29
CA LEU A 49 26.90 14.15 -25.31
C LEU A 49 27.67 13.89 -24.02
N ALA A 50 27.04 14.15 -22.88
CA ALA A 50 27.65 13.93 -21.58
C ALA A 50 26.70 13.33 -20.56
N PHE A 51 27.27 12.53 -19.67
CA PHE A 51 26.62 11.88 -18.55
C PHE A 51 27.29 12.32 -17.24
N ASN A 52 26.54 12.96 -16.36
CA ASN A 52 26.97 13.43 -15.06
C ASN A 52 26.64 12.39 -14.00
N GLY A 53 27.68 11.89 -13.32
CA GLY A 53 27.54 10.87 -12.30
C GLY A 53 28.56 11.03 -11.19
N ALA A 54 28.72 9.97 -10.41
CA ALA A 54 29.74 9.87 -9.38
C ALA A 54 30.41 8.50 -9.42
N ILE A 55 31.69 8.45 -9.02
CA ILE A 55 32.40 7.18 -8.83
C ILE A 55 31.69 6.39 -7.73
N PHE A 56 31.17 5.21 -8.08
CA PHE A 56 30.57 4.27 -7.13
C PHE A 56 31.62 3.41 -6.46
N ARG A 57 32.56 2.89 -7.27
CA ARG A 57 33.75 2.15 -6.84
C ARG A 57 34.80 2.22 -7.94
N GLY A 58 36.07 2.15 -7.58
CA GLY A 58 37.15 2.03 -8.54
C GLY A 58 38.51 2.09 -7.88
N ASP A 59 39.50 1.51 -8.55
CA ASP A 59 40.90 1.56 -8.13
C ASP A 59 41.83 1.43 -9.34
N VAL A 60 43.11 1.72 -9.14
CA VAL A 60 44.14 1.62 -10.17
C VAL A 60 44.65 0.19 -10.24
N PHE A 61 44.67 -0.35 -11.46
CA PHE A 61 45.24 -1.65 -11.77
C PHE A 61 46.10 -1.51 -13.03
N GLN A 62 47.39 -1.85 -12.93
CA GLN A 62 48.34 -1.76 -14.04
C GLN A 62 48.32 -0.38 -14.73
N GLU A 63 48.51 0.70 -13.95
CA GLU A 63 48.55 2.10 -14.44
C GLU A 63 47.26 2.61 -15.11
N THR A 64 46.18 1.84 -15.04
CA THR A 64 44.85 2.21 -15.55
C THR A 64 43.85 2.24 -14.42
N PHE A 65 42.93 3.19 -14.46
CA PHE A 65 41.88 3.32 -13.46
C PHE A 65 40.64 2.54 -13.91
N HIS A 66 40.26 1.52 -13.13
CA HIS A 66 39.07 0.70 -13.37
C HIS A 66 37.98 1.16 -12.44
N CYS A 67 36.83 1.56 -12.98
CA CYS A 67 35.76 2.08 -12.13
C CYS A 67 34.36 1.73 -12.62
N ARG A 68 33.42 1.75 -11.66
CA ARG A 68 31.99 1.88 -11.92
C ARG A 68 31.55 3.28 -11.54
N ILE A 69 30.90 3.95 -12.46
CA ILE A 69 30.20 5.21 -12.24
C ILE A 69 28.69 4.96 -12.19
N VAL A 70 27.97 5.77 -11.43
CA VAL A 70 26.50 5.77 -11.38
C VAL A 70 25.97 7.16 -11.66
N GLY A 71 24.80 7.25 -12.30
CA GLY A 71 24.17 8.54 -12.56
C GLY A 71 23.78 9.27 -11.28
N GLY A 72 23.88 10.61 -11.33
CA GLY A 72 23.57 11.48 -10.20
C GLY A 72 24.70 11.57 -9.19
N SER A 73 24.37 11.94 -7.96
CA SER A 73 25.33 12.20 -6.87
C SER A 73 25.71 10.96 -6.05
N ASN A 74 25.31 9.75 -6.50
CA ASN A 74 25.41 8.51 -5.74
C ASN A 74 24.70 8.60 -4.36
N GLY A 75 23.61 9.39 -4.29
CA GLY A 75 22.81 9.59 -3.10
C GLY A 75 21.73 8.52 -2.91
N LEU A 76 21.21 7.96 -4.00
CA LEU A 76 20.05 7.04 -3.98
C LEU A 76 20.27 5.73 -3.20
N SER A 77 21.51 5.36 -2.91
CA SER A 77 21.84 4.18 -2.07
C SER A 77 22.02 4.53 -0.59
N LYS A 78 22.00 5.82 -0.22
CA LYS A 78 22.13 6.26 1.17
C LYS A 78 20.83 6.06 1.93
N ASP A 79 20.96 5.71 3.20
CA ASP A 79 19.83 5.64 4.12
C ASP A 79 19.31 7.04 4.43
N VAL A 80 17.98 7.20 4.34
CA VAL A 80 17.25 8.37 4.85
C VAL A 80 16.50 7.99 6.12
N PRO A 81 16.28 8.95 7.04
CA PRO A 81 15.46 8.71 8.23
C PRO A 81 13.98 8.49 7.87
N ALA A 82 13.27 7.81 8.76
CA ALA A 82 11.82 7.71 8.68
C ALA A 82 11.18 9.10 8.75
N LYS A 83 10.14 9.33 7.94
CA LYS A 83 9.45 10.62 7.88
C LYS A 83 8.01 10.42 7.44
N PHE A 84 7.11 11.24 8.00
CA PHE A 84 5.67 11.22 7.71
C PHE A 84 5.23 12.51 7.03
N TYR A 85 4.34 12.37 6.07
CA TYR A 85 3.75 13.44 5.28
C TYR A 85 2.22 13.31 5.28
N ARG A 86 1.51 14.44 5.34
CA ARG A 86 0.04 14.48 5.35
C ARG A 86 -0.48 15.67 4.56
N GLY A 87 -1.35 15.40 3.60
CA GLY A 87 -2.03 16.43 2.81
C GLY A 87 -1.09 17.28 1.96
N VAL A 88 0.01 16.71 1.48
CA VAL A 88 1.03 17.42 0.68
C VAL A 88 1.08 16.88 -0.75
N PRO A 89 1.49 17.68 -1.74
CA PRO A 89 1.77 17.14 -3.07
C PRO A 89 3.00 16.23 -3.04
N LEU A 90 3.00 15.20 -3.90
CA LEU A 90 4.12 14.28 -4.11
C LEU A 90 5.45 15.01 -4.32
N ARG A 91 5.43 16.13 -5.06
CA ARG A 91 6.58 17.01 -5.29
C ARG A 91 7.33 17.37 -4.01
N LEU A 92 6.62 17.69 -2.93
CA LEU A 92 7.26 18.12 -1.69
C LEU A 92 8.05 16.96 -1.07
N ALA A 93 7.41 15.79 -0.92
CA ALA A 93 8.05 14.60 -0.38
C ALA A 93 9.25 14.14 -1.22
N LEU A 94 9.13 14.21 -2.55
CA LEU A 94 10.20 13.88 -3.49
C LEU A 94 11.39 14.87 -3.39
N THR A 95 11.10 16.17 -3.34
CA THR A 95 12.15 17.20 -3.28
C THR A 95 12.93 17.11 -1.98
N ASP A 96 12.24 16.92 -0.85
CA ASP A 96 12.87 16.64 0.44
C ASP A 96 13.77 15.40 0.37
N LEU A 97 13.22 14.28 -0.12
CA LEU A 97 13.93 13.01 -0.23
C LEU A 97 15.23 13.14 -1.03
N LEU A 98 15.17 13.78 -2.20
CA LEU A 98 16.33 13.96 -3.07
C LEU A 98 17.36 14.92 -2.44
N GLY A 99 16.88 16.02 -1.85
CA GLY A 99 17.73 17.00 -1.17
C GLY A 99 18.53 16.39 0.00
N GLU A 100 17.91 15.51 0.79
CA GLU A 100 18.57 14.81 1.90
C GLU A 100 19.76 13.94 1.46
N VAL A 101 19.76 13.45 0.21
CA VAL A 101 20.83 12.60 -0.33
C VAL A 101 21.72 13.29 -1.36
N GLY A 102 21.50 14.58 -1.61
CA GLY A 102 22.27 15.39 -2.56
C GLY A 102 21.92 15.14 -4.03
N GLU A 103 20.77 14.54 -4.30
CA GLU A 103 20.21 14.39 -5.64
C GLU A 103 19.29 15.58 -5.97
N THR A 104 18.98 15.77 -7.26
CA THR A 104 18.15 16.90 -7.71
C THR A 104 16.99 16.43 -8.57
N LEU A 105 15.82 17.04 -8.41
CA LEU A 105 14.64 16.76 -9.24
C LEU A 105 14.84 17.38 -10.64
N SER A 106 14.55 16.60 -11.67
CA SER A 106 14.63 17.07 -13.05
C SER A 106 13.49 18.05 -13.37
N PRO A 107 13.77 19.20 -14.01
CA PRO A 107 12.73 20.15 -14.41
C PRO A 107 11.80 19.60 -15.51
N SER A 108 12.21 18.56 -16.24
CA SER A 108 11.39 17.89 -17.25
C SER A 108 10.46 16.81 -16.68
N SER A 109 10.36 16.70 -15.35
CA SER A 109 9.45 15.77 -14.67
C SER A 109 7.98 16.11 -14.94
N ASP A 110 7.12 15.10 -14.97
CA ASP A 110 5.68 15.24 -15.23
C ASP A 110 5.01 16.06 -14.11
N SER A 111 4.50 17.24 -14.46
CA SER A 111 3.86 18.14 -13.50
C SER A 111 2.58 17.57 -12.89
N ALA A 112 1.82 16.76 -13.63
CA ALA A 112 0.58 16.15 -13.15
C ALA A 112 0.88 15.02 -12.17
N ALA A 113 1.87 14.17 -12.45
CA ALA A 113 2.32 13.15 -11.50
C ALA A 113 2.83 13.80 -10.19
N LEU A 114 3.64 14.86 -10.30
CA LEU A 114 4.17 15.61 -9.17
C LEU A 114 3.10 16.34 -8.33
N ALA A 115 1.96 16.69 -8.94
CA ALA A 115 0.84 17.35 -8.27
C ALA A 115 -0.08 16.38 -7.51
N THR A 116 0.13 15.07 -7.62
CA THR A 116 -0.65 14.05 -6.91
C THR A 116 -0.65 14.33 -5.41
N LEU A 117 -1.84 14.54 -4.84
CA LEU A 117 -2.00 14.77 -3.41
C LEU A 117 -1.72 13.47 -2.66
N LEU A 118 -0.90 13.56 -1.61
CA LEU A 118 -0.66 12.48 -0.66
C LEU A 118 -1.50 12.75 0.60
N PRO A 119 -2.67 12.10 0.78
CA PRO A 119 -3.46 12.30 1.99
C PRO A 119 -2.66 11.94 3.24
N LYS A 120 -1.94 10.82 3.18
CA LYS A 120 -0.98 10.34 4.16
C LYS A 120 0.08 9.53 3.42
N TRP A 121 1.35 9.73 3.74
CA TRP A 121 2.44 8.90 3.26
C TRP A 121 3.54 8.84 4.31
N SER A 122 4.12 7.67 4.50
CA SER A 122 5.26 7.47 5.40
C SER A 122 6.34 6.72 4.66
N ARG A 123 7.60 7.11 4.86
CA ARG A 123 8.74 6.24 4.56
C ARG A 123 9.33 5.72 5.86
N THR A 124 9.75 4.46 5.86
CA THR A 124 10.61 3.91 6.92
C THR A 124 12.04 4.39 6.74
N ARG A 125 12.90 4.20 7.74
CA ARG A 125 14.34 4.34 7.56
C ARG A 125 14.82 3.33 6.52
N GLY A 126 15.64 3.76 5.57
CA GLY A 126 16.20 2.88 4.54
C GLY A 126 16.67 3.63 3.30
N PRO A 127 17.04 2.92 2.22
CA PRO A 127 17.63 3.54 1.03
C PRO A 127 16.67 4.53 0.37
N ALA A 128 17.19 5.71 0.00
CA ALA A 128 16.40 6.75 -0.67
C ALA A 128 15.75 6.25 -1.97
N GLY A 129 16.42 5.38 -2.72
CA GLY A 129 15.87 4.76 -3.94
C GLY A 129 14.58 3.97 -3.71
N SER A 130 14.40 3.35 -2.54
CA SER A 130 13.17 2.61 -2.21
C SER A 130 12.00 3.56 -1.96
N ALA A 131 12.23 4.65 -1.20
CA ALA A 131 11.21 5.68 -1.00
C ALA A 131 10.85 6.42 -2.30
N LEU A 132 11.83 6.61 -3.20
CA LEU A 132 11.63 7.18 -4.53
C LEU A 132 10.73 6.29 -5.39
N GLN A 133 10.96 4.97 -5.36
CA GLN A 133 10.12 4.00 -6.09
C GLN A 133 8.67 4.05 -5.60
N ASP A 134 8.45 4.06 -4.29
CA ASP A 134 7.11 4.15 -3.70
C ASP A 134 6.37 5.44 -4.10
N LEU A 135 7.06 6.59 -4.04
CA LEU A 135 6.51 7.85 -4.54
C LEU A 135 6.15 7.78 -6.03
N ALA A 136 6.99 7.18 -6.88
CA ALA A 136 6.70 7.01 -8.30
C ALA A 136 5.42 6.18 -8.52
N GLU A 137 5.25 5.10 -7.76
CA GLU A 137 4.05 4.25 -7.82
C GLU A 137 2.79 5.01 -7.40
N LEU A 138 2.84 5.79 -6.32
CA LEU A 138 1.72 6.64 -5.88
C LEU A 138 1.34 7.70 -6.91
N GLY A 139 2.29 8.21 -7.68
CA GLY A 139 2.05 9.13 -8.80
C GLY A 139 1.57 8.44 -10.08
N GLY A 140 1.54 7.10 -10.13
CA GLY A 140 1.31 6.32 -11.34
C GLY A 140 2.35 6.62 -12.41
N ALA A 141 3.60 6.79 -12.00
CA ALA A 141 4.73 7.25 -12.81
C ALA A 141 5.93 6.29 -12.70
N SER A 142 6.91 6.48 -13.57
CA SER A 142 8.23 5.87 -13.50
C SER A 142 9.28 6.92 -13.12
N TRP A 143 10.46 6.49 -12.69
CA TRP A 143 11.58 7.38 -12.42
C TRP A 143 12.87 6.89 -13.06
N ARG A 144 13.75 7.82 -13.43
CA ARG A 144 15.10 7.50 -13.90
C ARG A 144 16.07 8.64 -13.67
N VAL A 145 17.36 8.35 -13.66
CA VAL A 145 18.39 9.40 -13.67
C VAL A 145 18.67 9.81 -15.11
N MET A 146 18.64 11.12 -15.38
CA MET A 146 18.88 11.72 -16.68
C MET A 146 20.39 11.84 -16.97
N PRO A 147 20.80 12.07 -18.24
CA PRO A 147 22.22 12.30 -18.56
C PRO A 147 22.84 13.46 -17.79
N ASN A 148 22.08 14.52 -17.49
CA ASN A 148 22.57 15.64 -16.69
C ASN A 148 22.73 15.32 -15.18
N GLY A 149 22.39 14.10 -14.73
CA GLY A 149 22.48 13.65 -13.35
C GLY A 149 21.23 13.91 -12.50
N SER A 150 20.24 14.65 -13.02
CA SER A 150 18.98 14.88 -12.30
C SER A 150 18.05 13.67 -12.33
N VAL A 151 17.23 13.49 -11.30
CA VAL A 151 16.22 12.44 -11.20
C VAL A 151 14.93 12.92 -11.85
N TRP A 152 14.52 12.27 -12.94
CA TRP A 152 13.23 12.49 -13.58
C TRP A 152 12.17 11.56 -13.01
N LEU A 153 10.96 12.08 -12.81
CA LEU A 153 9.76 11.31 -12.46
C LEU A 153 8.62 11.69 -13.40
N GLY A 154 8.00 10.71 -14.05
CA GLY A 154 6.86 10.96 -14.92
C GLY A 154 6.29 9.73 -15.60
N ARG A 155 5.19 9.92 -16.34
CA ARG A 155 4.56 8.88 -17.14
C ARG A 155 5.29 8.73 -18.48
N GLU A 156 5.46 7.50 -18.93
CA GLU A 156 6.10 7.23 -20.22
C GLU A 156 5.21 7.71 -21.37
N THR A 157 5.75 8.59 -22.21
CA THR A 157 5.08 9.08 -23.42
C THR A 157 5.57 8.38 -24.69
N TRP A 158 6.66 7.62 -24.60
CA TRP A 158 7.24 6.86 -25.71
C TRP A 158 7.43 7.68 -26.99
N PRO A 159 8.13 8.82 -26.95
CA PRO A 159 8.37 9.60 -28.16
C PRO A 159 9.18 8.79 -29.18
N GLU A 160 8.90 9.00 -30.46
CA GLU A 160 9.74 8.47 -31.54
C GLU A 160 11.15 9.05 -31.45
N LEU A 161 12.15 8.19 -31.64
CA LEU A 161 13.56 8.57 -31.69
C LEU A 161 14.15 8.09 -33.01
N ASP A 162 14.64 9.06 -33.79
CA ASP A 162 15.40 8.83 -35.02
C ASP A 162 16.74 9.57 -34.96
N PHE A 163 17.78 8.93 -35.49
CA PHE A 163 19.14 9.47 -35.57
C PHE A 163 19.97 8.62 -36.54
N PRO A 164 21.07 9.15 -37.11
CA PRO A 164 21.96 8.36 -37.96
C PRO A 164 22.50 7.12 -37.25
N HIS A 165 22.21 5.95 -37.79
CA HIS A 165 22.64 4.66 -37.23
C HIS A 165 22.76 3.60 -38.33
N GLN A 166 23.49 2.52 -38.01
CA GLN A 166 23.53 1.30 -38.80
C GLN A 166 22.90 0.17 -37.98
N LEU A 167 21.84 -0.44 -38.50
CA LEU A 167 21.30 -1.68 -37.93
C LEU A 167 22.26 -2.83 -38.21
N LEU A 168 22.73 -3.50 -37.17
CA LEU A 168 23.71 -4.58 -37.27
C LEU A 168 23.06 -5.95 -37.09
N ARG A 169 22.15 -6.07 -36.13
CA ARG A 169 21.45 -7.31 -35.83
C ARG A 169 20.08 -7.05 -35.24
N THR A 170 19.14 -7.93 -35.56
CA THR A 170 17.88 -8.07 -34.83
C THR A 170 17.74 -9.52 -34.43
N ASP A 171 17.43 -9.76 -33.16
CA ASP A 171 17.24 -11.09 -32.60
C ASP A 171 15.78 -11.22 -32.14
N PRO A 172 14.91 -11.90 -32.92
CA PRO A 172 13.50 -12.06 -32.57
C PRO A 172 13.27 -12.93 -31.33
N ALA A 173 14.17 -13.87 -31.02
CA ALA A 173 14.01 -14.76 -29.87
C ALA A 173 14.16 -13.98 -28.54
N ASP A 174 15.08 -13.01 -28.53
CA ASP A 174 15.40 -12.21 -27.35
C ASP A 174 14.79 -10.81 -27.34
N ASP A 175 14.03 -10.44 -28.39
CA ASP A 175 13.53 -9.10 -28.58
C ASP A 175 14.63 -8.04 -28.45
N ARG A 176 15.78 -8.32 -29.08
CA ARG A 176 17.00 -7.52 -28.98
C ARG A 176 17.37 -6.92 -30.32
N ILE A 177 17.81 -5.67 -30.30
CA ILE A 177 18.34 -4.95 -31.46
C ILE A 177 19.77 -4.53 -31.17
N GLU A 178 20.66 -4.69 -32.14
CA GLU A 178 22.03 -4.18 -32.09
C GLU A 178 22.23 -3.15 -33.19
N ILE A 179 22.73 -1.97 -32.82
CA ILE A 179 23.04 -0.89 -33.75
C ILE A 179 24.46 -0.37 -33.55
N GLY A 180 25.03 0.18 -34.63
CA GLY A 180 26.19 1.08 -34.58
C GLY A 180 25.74 2.52 -34.75
N SER A 181 26.36 3.44 -34.02
CA SER A 181 26.14 4.88 -34.14
C SER A 181 27.39 5.65 -33.74
N ASP A 182 27.43 6.94 -34.06
CA ASP A 182 28.56 7.82 -33.72
C ASP A 182 28.49 8.31 -32.26
N LEU A 183 27.30 8.35 -31.67
CA LEU A 183 27.10 8.74 -30.27
C LEU A 183 26.13 7.76 -29.59
N PRO A 184 26.22 7.56 -28.26
CA PRO A 184 25.31 6.70 -27.51
C PRO A 184 23.93 7.38 -27.31
N LEU A 185 23.22 7.62 -28.40
CA LEU A 185 21.95 8.37 -28.45
C LEU A 185 20.72 7.52 -28.11
N LEU A 186 20.77 6.22 -28.42
CA LEU A 186 19.66 5.31 -28.10
C LEU A 186 19.47 5.24 -26.59
N ARG A 187 18.22 5.46 -26.15
CA ARG A 187 17.86 5.50 -24.73
C ARG A 187 16.53 4.77 -24.50
N PRO A 188 16.29 4.23 -23.29
CA PRO A 188 15.00 3.63 -22.98
C PRO A 188 13.88 4.68 -22.89
N GLY A 189 12.62 4.24 -22.95
CA GLY A 189 11.44 5.10 -22.87
C GLY A 189 11.11 5.84 -24.17
N VAL A 190 11.60 5.34 -25.31
CA VAL A 190 11.33 5.87 -26.66
C VAL A 190 10.78 4.76 -27.55
N VAL A 191 10.19 5.14 -28.68
CA VAL A 191 9.98 4.24 -29.81
C VAL A 191 11.17 4.35 -30.76
N PHE A 192 11.72 3.21 -31.16
CA PHE A 192 12.82 3.10 -32.11
C PHE A 192 12.50 1.98 -33.10
N GLY A 193 12.44 2.30 -34.39
CA GLY A 193 12.03 1.34 -35.42
C GLY A 193 10.63 0.75 -35.17
N GLY A 194 9.68 1.55 -34.67
CA GLY A 194 8.32 1.12 -34.33
C GLY A 194 8.20 0.25 -33.07
N ARG A 195 9.29 0.06 -32.31
CA ARG A 195 9.32 -0.77 -31.10
C ARG A 195 9.69 0.06 -29.88
N ARG A 196 9.01 -0.17 -28.75
CA ARG A 196 9.29 0.50 -27.47
C ARG A 196 10.57 -0.05 -26.83
N VAL A 197 11.52 0.81 -26.47
CA VAL A 197 12.81 0.40 -25.90
C VAL A 197 12.80 0.43 -24.36
N SER A 198 13.08 -0.70 -23.71
CA SER A 198 13.02 -0.86 -22.26
C SER A 198 14.37 -0.74 -21.54
N ALA A 199 15.46 -1.05 -22.23
CA ALA A 199 16.82 -0.95 -21.70
C ALA A 199 17.81 -0.84 -22.85
N VAL A 200 18.93 -0.16 -22.60
CA VAL A 200 20.02 -0.01 -23.58
C VAL A 200 21.36 -0.22 -22.89
N VAL A 201 22.27 -0.94 -23.54
CA VAL A 201 23.67 -1.03 -23.15
C VAL A 201 24.52 -0.54 -24.32
N HIS A 202 25.29 0.52 -24.08
CA HIS A 202 26.28 1.03 -25.02
C HIS A 202 27.65 0.48 -24.66
N SER A 203 28.24 -0.32 -25.54
CA SER A 203 29.63 -0.79 -25.42
C SER A 203 30.52 0.03 -26.32
N PHE A 204 31.60 0.58 -25.78
CA PHE A 204 32.53 1.43 -26.51
C PHE A 204 34.00 1.11 -26.21
N GLY A 205 34.84 1.29 -27.24
CA GLY A 205 36.29 1.09 -27.21
C GLY A 205 36.96 1.94 -28.28
N PRO A 206 38.24 1.67 -28.60
CA PRO A 206 39.04 2.53 -29.49
C PRO A 206 38.40 2.75 -30.87
N ASP A 207 37.82 1.69 -31.45
CA ASP A 207 37.33 1.69 -32.84
C ASP A 207 35.87 1.23 -32.96
N ARG A 208 35.11 1.22 -31.84
CA ARG A 208 33.78 0.62 -31.83
C ARG A 208 32.88 1.30 -30.81
N LEU A 209 31.69 1.73 -31.26
CA LEU A 209 30.51 2.00 -30.43
C LEU A 209 29.37 1.09 -30.92
N ARG A 210 28.74 0.37 -29.99
CA ARG A 210 27.58 -0.51 -30.24
C ARG A 210 26.54 -0.27 -29.17
N ALA A 211 25.28 -0.22 -29.58
CA ALA A 211 24.16 -0.21 -28.66
C ALA A 211 23.37 -1.51 -28.80
N GLU A 212 23.23 -2.24 -27.70
CA GLU A 212 22.26 -3.32 -27.57
C GLU A 212 21.03 -2.78 -26.86
N ALA A 213 19.86 -2.95 -27.47
CA ALA A 213 18.59 -2.51 -26.93
C ALA A 213 17.62 -3.68 -26.78
N TRP A 214 16.93 -3.72 -25.65
CA TRP A 214 15.86 -4.67 -25.38
C TRP A 214 14.52 -3.99 -25.56
N ILE A 215 13.58 -4.70 -26.17
CA ILE A 215 12.24 -4.19 -26.43
C ILE A 215 11.31 -4.50 -25.26
N GLU A 216 10.44 -3.53 -24.98
CA GLU A 216 9.45 -3.58 -23.93
C GLU A 216 8.51 -4.77 -24.13
N ARG A 217 8.26 -5.49 -23.04
CA ARG A 217 7.19 -6.49 -22.91
C ARG A 217 6.14 -5.93 -21.96
N ASP A 218 4.96 -6.55 -21.86
CA ASP A 218 3.91 -6.12 -20.93
C ASP A 218 4.33 -6.32 -19.46
N SER A 219 5.22 -5.44 -18.97
CA SER A 219 5.70 -5.42 -17.58
C SER A 219 6.07 -4.01 -17.14
N VAL A 220 5.87 -3.74 -15.84
CA VAL A 220 6.20 -2.42 -15.25
C VAL A 220 7.70 -2.14 -15.25
N PHE A 221 8.55 -3.18 -15.26
CA PHE A 221 10.01 -3.09 -15.25
C PHE A 221 10.65 -3.64 -16.54
N ASP A 222 11.96 -3.42 -16.70
CA ASP A 222 12.74 -4.07 -17.76
C ASP A 222 12.79 -5.60 -17.59
N ARG A 223 13.12 -6.33 -18.67
CA ARG A 223 13.09 -7.80 -18.75
C ARG A 223 13.82 -8.49 -17.59
N LEU A 224 15.01 -8.02 -17.22
CA LEU A 224 15.79 -8.63 -16.14
C LEU A 224 15.11 -8.41 -14.80
N LYS A 225 14.73 -7.16 -14.49
CA LYS A 225 14.03 -6.85 -13.23
C LYS A 225 12.68 -7.53 -13.13
N ALA A 226 11.95 -7.66 -14.23
CA ALA A 226 10.68 -8.37 -14.27
C ALA A 226 10.86 -9.84 -13.89
N SER A 227 11.90 -10.51 -14.40
CA SER A 227 12.20 -11.91 -14.05
C SER A 227 12.60 -12.07 -12.57
N LEU A 228 13.46 -11.20 -12.04
CA LEU A 228 13.82 -11.20 -10.62
C LEU A 228 12.60 -10.93 -9.74
N LEU A 229 11.76 -9.96 -10.12
CA LEU A 229 10.53 -9.65 -9.39
C LEU A 229 9.58 -10.85 -9.36
N ALA A 230 9.48 -11.62 -10.43
CA ALA A 230 8.68 -12.85 -10.46
C ALA A 230 9.19 -13.87 -9.44
N VAL A 231 10.52 -14.07 -9.36
CA VAL A 231 11.13 -14.95 -8.34
C VAL A 231 10.87 -14.42 -6.93
N VAL A 232 11.10 -13.12 -6.69
CA VAL A 232 10.86 -12.51 -5.37
C VAL A 232 9.40 -12.66 -4.95
N ARG A 233 8.44 -12.39 -5.85
CA ARG A 233 7.01 -12.57 -5.57
C ARG A 233 6.65 -14.03 -5.29
N ALA A 234 7.25 -14.98 -6.00
CA ALA A 234 7.04 -16.39 -5.77
C ALA A 234 7.59 -16.84 -4.40
N VAL A 235 8.76 -16.32 -3.99
CA VAL A 235 9.37 -16.65 -2.69
C VAL A 235 8.66 -15.95 -1.53
N MET A 236 8.19 -14.71 -1.74
CA MET A 236 7.58 -13.88 -0.72
C MET A 236 6.04 -13.93 -0.74
N SER A 237 5.45 -14.94 -1.39
CA SER A 237 3.99 -15.03 -1.55
C SER A 237 3.25 -15.09 -0.22
N GLU A 238 3.87 -15.63 0.83
CA GLU A 238 3.29 -15.71 2.18
C GLU A 238 3.15 -14.33 2.86
N VAL A 239 3.90 -13.32 2.42
CA VAL A 239 3.82 -11.96 2.98
C VAL A 239 2.47 -11.32 2.73
N ASP A 240 1.75 -11.72 1.68
CA ASP A 240 0.40 -11.22 1.44
C ASP A 240 -0.57 -11.61 2.58
N TYR A 241 -0.32 -12.67 3.35
CA TYR A 241 -1.18 -13.05 4.47
C TYR A 241 -0.83 -12.33 5.78
N HIS A 242 0.32 -11.66 5.86
CA HIS A 242 0.69 -10.88 7.05
C HIS A 242 0.04 -9.49 7.12
N LYS A 243 -0.62 -9.04 6.04
CA LYS A 243 -1.29 -7.73 6.03
C LYS A 243 -2.78 -7.87 6.40
N PRO A 244 -3.34 -6.94 7.19
CA PRO A 244 -4.78 -6.89 7.41
C PRO A 244 -5.49 -6.32 6.18
N TYR A 245 -6.64 -6.91 5.83
CA TYR A 245 -7.45 -6.53 4.67
C TYR A 245 -8.81 -5.98 5.11
N PRO A 246 -9.14 -4.72 4.79
CA PRO A 246 -10.50 -4.22 4.95
C PRO A 246 -11.49 -5.09 4.14
N ALA A 247 -12.61 -5.44 4.77
CA ALA A 247 -13.63 -6.27 4.17
C ALA A 247 -15.03 -5.83 4.56
N ARG A 248 -16.00 -6.23 3.74
CA ARG A 248 -17.43 -6.10 4.02
C ARG A 248 -18.01 -7.46 4.39
N VAL A 249 -18.77 -7.51 5.48
CA VAL A 249 -19.57 -8.68 5.88
C VAL A 249 -20.73 -8.84 4.90
N ILE A 250 -20.85 -10.02 4.32
CA ILE A 250 -21.96 -10.41 3.45
C ILE A 250 -23.05 -11.09 4.28
N ALA A 251 -22.65 -12.02 5.13
CA ALA A 251 -23.55 -12.73 6.03
C ALA A 251 -22.83 -13.10 7.33
N HIS A 252 -23.63 -13.30 8.38
CA HIS A 252 -23.20 -13.86 9.64
C HIS A 252 -23.94 -15.17 9.85
N ASP A 253 -23.20 -16.27 9.80
CA ASP A 253 -23.75 -17.61 9.84
C ASP A 253 -24.26 -17.98 11.25
N SER A 254 -25.12 -18.99 11.33
CA SER A 254 -25.73 -19.40 12.60
C SER A 254 -24.70 -19.90 13.61
N ASP A 255 -23.58 -20.45 13.12
CA ASP A 255 -22.45 -20.97 13.92
C ASP A 255 -21.52 -19.88 14.47
N GLY A 256 -21.79 -18.60 14.17
CA GLY A 256 -21.00 -17.46 14.65
C GLY A 256 -19.83 -17.07 13.73
N THR A 257 -19.70 -17.71 12.58
CA THR A 257 -18.70 -17.35 11.55
C THR A 257 -19.26 -16.35 10.54
N LEU A 258 -18.36 -15.74 9.77
CA LEU A 258 -18.70 -14.71 8.78
C LEU A 258 -18.43 -15.17 7.35
N GLN A 259 -19.29 -14.70 6.45
CA GLN A 259 -19.02 -14.61 5.03
C GLN A 259 -18.62 -13.18 4.71
N VAL A 260 -17.46 -12.98 4.10
CA VAL A 260 -16.84 -11.67 3.92
C VAL A 260 -16.29 -11.50 2.51
N ARG A 261 -16.30 -10.25 2.05
CA ARG A 261 -15.67 -9.84 0.81
C ARG A 261 -14.61 -8.77 1.09
N PRO A 262 -13.32 -9.12 1.02
CA PRO A 262 -12.24 -8.14 1.07
C PRO A 262 -12.35 -7.11 -0.06
N ASP A 263 -11.87 -5.89 0.21
CA ASP A 263 -11.84 -4.81 -0.78
C ASP A 263 -10.76 -5.04 -1.85
N SER A 264 -9.68 -5.72 -1.49
CA SER A 264 -8.60 -6.08 -2.42
C SER A 264 -8.93 -7.37 -3.16
N ASP A 265 -8.70 -7.35 -4.47
CA ASP A 265 -8.79 -8.51 -5.37
C ASP A 265 -7.72 -9.60 -5.14
N ARG A 266 -6.69 -9.31 -4.33
CA ARG A 266 -5.66 -10.29 -3.97
C ARG A 266 -6.16 -11.40 -3.06
N ILE A 267 -7.20 -11.15 -2.28
CA ILE A 267 -7.81 -12.15 -1.39
C ILE A 267 -9.22 -12.43 -1.91
N PRO A 268 -9.59 -13.70 -2.14
CA PRO A 268 -10.92 -14.04 -2.59
C PRO A 268 -11.98 -13.72 -1.53
N GLY A 269 -13.26 -13.81 -1.90
CA GLY A 269 -14.33 -13.89 -0.90
C GLY A 269 -14.12 -15.11 0.00
N LEU A 270 -14.37 -14.95 1.30
CA LEU A 270 -14.16 -15.99 2.30
C LEU A 270 -15.48 -16.32 3.00
N THR A 271 -15.64 -17.57 3.39
CA THR A 271 -16.79 -18.09 4.14
C THR A 271 -16.30 -18.86 5.36
N GLY A 272 -17.11 -18.97 6.41
CA GLY A 272 -16.70 -19.69 7.61
C GLY A 272 -15.60 -18.99 8.39
N VAL A 273 -15.46 -17.66 8.25
CA VAL A 273 -14.38 -16.90 8.91
C VAL A 273 -14.73 -16.65 10.37
N PRO A 274 -13.99 -17.22 11.35
CA PRO A 274 -14.24 -16.97 12.76
C PRO A 274 -13.87 -15.55 13.16
N ILE A 275 -14.58 -15.00 14.14
CA ILE A 275 -14.30 -13.69 14.72
C ILE A 275 -13.31 -13.83 15.89
N ARG A 276 -12.29 -12.97 15.94
CA ARG A 276 -11.44 -12.79 17.12
C ARG A 276 -11.86 -11.52 17.84
N TYR A 277 -12.65 -11.69 18.91
CA TYR A 277 -13.29 -10.59 19.64
C TYR A 277 -12.32 -9.76 20.50
N GLY A 278 -11.14 -10.29 20.82
CA GLY A 278 -10.14 -9.61 21.67
C GLY A 278 -10.47 -9.56 23.17
N LEU A 279 -11.71 -9.90 23.55
CA LEU A 279 -12.15 -10.03 24.94
C LEU A 279 -12.62 -11.47 25.21
N PRO A 280 -12.12 -12.13 26.28
CA PRO A 280 -12.60 -13.45 26.68
C PRO A 280 -14.10 -13.46 26.96
N GLY A 281 -14.78 -14.56 26.60
CA GLY A 281 -16.21 -14.74 26.87
C GLY A 281 -17.16 -13.94 25.99
N VAL A 282 -16.66 -13.03 25.15
CA VAL A 282 -17.49 -12.17 24.32
C VAL A 282 -17.80 -12.85 22.99
N THR A 283 -19.07 -12.80 22.60
CA THR A 283 -19.53 -13.07 21.22
C THR A 283 -20.42 -11.95 20.74
N ALA A 284 -20.48 -11.70 19.44
CA ALA A 284 -21.32 -10.64 18.88
C ALA A 284 -22.02 -11.10 17.62
N ARG A 285 -23.22 -10.57 17.36
CA ARG A 285 -23.85 -10.61 16.03
C ARG A 285 -23.69 -9.26 15.37
N VAL A 286 -23.32 -9.29 14.09
CA VAL A 286 -23.08 -8.10 13.26
C VAL A 286 -23.98 -8.15 12.03
N PRO A 287 -24.46 -7.00 11.53
CA PRO A 287 -25.36 -6.99 10.38
C PRO A 287 -24.60 -7.20 9.05
N PRO A 288 -25.27 -7.73 8.01
CA PRO A 288 -24.78 -7.62 6.63
C PRO A 288 -24.41 -6.17 6.29
N GLY A 289 -23.27 -6.00 5.64
CA GLY A 289 -22.70 -4.71 5.30
C GLY A 289 -21.79 -4.10 6.35
N ALA A 290 -21.68 -4.69 7.55
CA ALA A 290 -20.65 -4.33 8.52
C ALA A 290 -19.24 -4.36 7.91
N ARG A 291 -18.36 -3.50 8.43
CA ARG A 291 -16.96 -3.40 8.01
C ARG A 291 -16.06 -3.99 9.09
N CYS A 292 -15.09 -4.78 8.68
CA CYS A 292 -14.10 -5.41 9.53
C CYS A 292 -12.75 -5.51 8.82
N MET A 293 -11.73 -5.97 9.54
CA MET A 293 -10.45 -6.37 8.97
C MET A 293 -10.37 -7.89 8.93
N ILE A 294 -9.78 -8.42 7.86
CA ILE A 294 -9.41 -9.82 7.72
C ILE A 294 -7.92 -9.95 7.91
N GLU A 295 -7.54 -10.83 8.82
CA GLU A 295 -6.15 -11.17 9.13
C GLU A 295 -5.98 -12.69 9.01
N PHE A 296 -4.74 -13.15 8.90
CA PHE A 296 -4.41 -14.57 8.80
C PHE A 296 -3.46 -14.95 9.92
N GLU A 297 -3.85 -15.92 10.76
CA GLU A 297 -3.05 -16.31 11.91
C GLU A 297 -1.70 -16.89 11.44
N ASN A 298 -0.60 -16.38 11.99
CA ASN A 298 0.77 -16.70 11.58
C ASN A 298 1.10 -16.41 10.10
N GLY A 299 0.29 -15.62 9.39
CA GLY A 299 0.44 -15.44 7.94
C GLY A 299 0.09 -16.68 7.13
N ASP A 300 -0.73 -17.59 7.68
CA ASP A 300 -1.19 -18.77 6.96
C ASP A 300 -2.53 -18.50 6.27
N GLY A 301 -2.55 -18.57 4.94
CA GLY A 301 -3.75 -18.35 4.13
C GLY A 301 -4.94 -19.27 4.45
N ARG A 302 -4.73 -20.34 5.22
CA ARG A 302 -5.74 -21.32 5.63
C ARG A 302 -6.44 -20.96 6.94
N THR A 303 -5.95 -19.97 7.68
CA THR A 303 -6.45 -19.59 9.01
C THR A 303 -6.93 -18.13 9.05
N PRO A 304 -7.92 -17.75 8.22
CA PRO A 304 -8.45 -16.39 8.22
C PRO A 304 -9.24 -16.12 9.51
N ILE A 305 -9.15 -14.89 10.00
CA ILE A 305 -9.89 -14.37 11.15
C ILE A 305 -10.44 -12.98 10.85
N ALA A 306 -11.60 -12.66 11.42
CA ALA A 306 -12.16 -11.31 11.38
C ALA A 306 -11.87 -10.54 12.68
N THR A 307 -11.38 -9.32 12.56
CA THR A 307 -11.02 -8.42 13.67
C THR A 307 -11.52 -6.99 13.40
N SER A 308 -11.35 -6.09 14.37
CA SER A 308 -11.37 -4.62 14.17
C SER A 308 -12.60 -4.10 13.40
N PHE A 309 -13.80 -4.32 13.94
CA PHE A 309 -15.05 -3.85 13.34
C PHE A 309 -15.20 -2.32 13.44
N GLU A 310 -15.79 -1.71 12.43
CA GLU A 310 -16.15 -0.28 12.48
C GLU A 310 -17.26 -0.02 13.53
N PRO A 311 -17.29 1.19 14.14
CA PRO A 311 -18.33 1.55 15.10
C PRO A 311 -19.75 1.43 14.51
N GLY A 312 -20.71 1.05 15.35
CA GLY A 312 -22.13 0.94 14.97
C GLY A 312 -22.52 -0.36 14.26
N ALA A 313 -21.57 -1.25 13.99
CA ALA A 313 -21.81 -2.55 13.35
C ALA A 313 -22.15 -3.66 14.38
N LEU A 314 -23.15 -3.46 15.24
CA LEU A 314 -23.50 -4.41 16.30
C LEU A 314 -25.02 -4.62 16.38
N LEU A 315 -25.46 -5.88 16.27
CA LEU A 315 -26.84 -6.30 16.50
C LEU A 315 -27.03 -6.88 17.91
N GLU A 316 -26.10 -7.70 18.35
CA GLU A 316 -26.15 -8.38 19.65
C GLU A 316 -24.73 -8.52 20.20
N LEU A 317 -24.60 -8.41 21.51
CA LEU A 317 -23.37 -8.70 22.25
C LEU A 317 -23.72 -9.62 23.42
N SER A 318 -23.05 -10.75 23.51
CA SER A 318 -23.25 -11.76 24.55
C SER A 318 -21.96 -12.00 25.32
N PHE A 319 -22.11 -12.26 26.62
CA PHE A 319 -21.02 -12.50 27.57
C PHE A 319 -21.21 -13.88 28.20
N ASP A 320 -20.27 -14.79 27.98
CA ASP A 320 -20.21 -16.16 28.53
C ASP A 320 -21.51 -16.97 28.36
N GLY A 321 -22.29 -16.70 27.30
CA GLY A 321 -23.58 -17.36 27.08
C GLY A 321 -24.64 -17.03 28.15
N GLY A 322 -24.43 -15.95 28.90
CA GLY A 322 -25.34 -15.49 29.95
C GLY A 322 -26.74 -15.20 29.43
N THR A 323 -27.75 -15.71 30.13
CA THR A 323 -29.17 -15.51 29.77
C THR A 323 -29.80 -14.29 30.44
N ARG A 324 -29.05 -13.61 31.32
CA ARG A 324 -29.51 -12.41 32.03
C ARG A 324 -29.34 -11.19 31.15
N LYS A 325 -30.38 -10.36 31.08
CA LYS A 325 -30.32 -9.05 30.42
C LYS A 325 -29.45 -8.10 31.24
N VAL A 326 -28.72 -7.23 30.57
CA VAL A 326 -27.84 -6.22 31.17
C VAL A 326 -28.35 -4.83 30.80
N ALA A 327 -28.32 -3.90 31.74
CA ALA A 327 -28.63 -2.49 31.56
C ALA A 327 -27.57 -1.65 32.30
N ARG A 328 -27.25 -0.46 31.80
CA ARG A 328 -26.26 0.44 32.44
C ARG A 328 -26.92 1.23 33.56
N VAL A 329 -26.10 1.81 34.45
CA VAL A 329 -26.59 2.76 35.45
C VAL A 329 -27.27 3.93 34.74
N GLY A 330 -28.49 4.24 35.15
CA GLY A 330 -29.34 5.26 34.53
C GLY A 330 -30.20 4.79 33.36
N ASP A 331 -30.00 3.58 32.83
CA ASP A 331 -30.94 2.98 31.87
C ASP A 331 -32.23 2.55 32.61
N THR A 332 -33.37 2.68 31.92
CA THR A 332 -34.66 2.18 32.39
C THR A 332 -34.81 0.70 32.07
N THR A 333 -35.37 -0.08 33.01
CA THR A 333 -35.68 -1.50 32.84
C THR A 333 -37.17 -1.78 32.93
N ASP A 334 -37.68 -2.72 32.14
CA ASP A 334 -39.06 -3.20 32.25
C ASP A 334 -39.22 -3.99 33.55
N ALA A 335 -40.00 -3.44 34.48
CA ALA A 335 -40.35 -4.07 35.75
C ALA A 335 -41.80 -4.58 35.78
N GLY A 336 -42.49 -4.59 34.63
CA GLY A 336 -43.82 -5.16 34.47
C GLY A 336 -44.91 -4.10 34.45
N ALA A 337 -46.10 -4.46 34.90
CA ALA A 337 -47.19 -3.49 35.05
C ALA A 337 -48.11 -3.86 36.21
N ILE A 338 -48.65 -2.86 36.90
CA ILE A 338 -49.80 -3.03 37.78
C ILE A 338 -51.06 -2.76 36.96
N ALA A 339 -51.90 -3.77 36.82
CA ALA A 339 -53.18 -3.69 36.17
C ALA A 339 -54.31 -3.65 37.20
N TRP A 340 -55.40 -2.97 36.86
CA TRP A 340 -56.65 -3.01 37.60
C TRP A 340 -57.80 -3.44 36.70
N ALA A 341 -58.76 -4.15 37.29
CA ALA A 341 -60.04 -4.47 36.68
C ALA A 341 -61.15 -4.39 37.73
N VAL A 342 -62.24 -3.71 37.39
CA VAL A 342 -63.48 -3.75 38.15
C VAL A 342 -64.42 -4.75 37.47
N ASP A 343 -65.03 -5.63 38.27
CA ASP A 343 -66.01 -6.58 37.75
C ASP A 343 -67.26 -5.86 37.17
N PRO A 344 -67.99 -6.47 36.23
CA PRO A 344 -69.15 -5.83 35.62
C PRO A 344 -70.24 -5.42 36.62
N ALA A 345 -70.32 -6.08 37.77
CA ALA A 345 -71.28 -5.76 38.83
C ALA A 345 -70.85 -4.58 39.72
N GLY A 346 -69.61 -4.06 39.59
CA GLY A 346 -69.10 -2.96 40.39
C GLY A 346 -68.98 -3.30 41.88
N THR A 347 -68.66 -4.56 42.18
CA THR A 347 -68.55 -5.10 43.54
C THR A 347 -67.13 -5.45 43.93
N THR A 348 -66.25 -5.63 42.94
CA THR A 348 -64.91 -6.18 43.13
C THR A 348 -63.90 -5.40 42.30
N LEU A 349 -62.87 -4.86 42.96
CA LEU A 349 -61.64 -4.38 42.31
C LEU A 349 -60.56 -5.44 42.45
N THR A 350 -59.99 -5.87 41.32
CA THR A 350 -58.81 -6.74 41.29
C THR A 350 -57.60 -5.96 40.82
N LEU A 351 -56.56 -5.91 41.64
CA LEU A 351 -55.23 -5.44 41.26
C LEU A 351 -54.35 -6.64 40.95
N SER A 352 -53.69 -6.61 39.80
CA SER A 352 -52.86 -7.70 39.30
C SER A 352 -51.50 -7.18 38.85
N TYR A 353 -50.46 -7.99 39.04
CA TYR A 353 -49.12 -7.68 38.57
C TYR A 353 -48.81 -8.53 37.33
N ARG A 354 -48.45 -7.88 36.22
CA ARG A 354 -47.89 -8.55 35.04
C ARG A 354 -46.37 -8.52 35.13
N LYS A 355 -45.76 -9.69 35.27
CA LYS A 355 -44.30 -9.83 35.22
C LYS A 355 -43.78 -9.47 33.80
N PRO A 356 -42.61 -8.81 33.67
CA PRO A 356 -41.94 -8.60 32.39
C PRO A 356 -41.89 -9.87 31.53
N GLY A 357 -42.23 -9.75 30.25
CA GLY A 357 -42.21 -10.87 29.30
C GLY A 357 -43.32 -11.92 29.46
N THR A 358 -44.31 -11.70 30.33
CA THR A 358 -45.47 -12.59 30.49
C THR A 358 -46.75 -11.92 30.00
N VAL A 359 -47.70 -12.72 29.51
CA VAL A 359 -48.99 -12.21 28.99
C VAL A 359 -50.05 -12.14 30.10
N ALA A 360 -50.07 -13.10 31.03
CA ALA A 360 -51.09 -13.20 32.06
C ALA A 360 -50.70 -12.44 33.34
N PRO A 361 -51.50 -11.46 33.81
CA PRO A 361 -51.26 -10.79 35.08
C PRO A 361 -51.72 -11.68 36.26
N VAL A 362 -51.01 -11.62 37.38
CA VAL A 362 -51.30 -12.40 38.59
C VAL A 362 -51.99 -11.48 39.61
N PRO A 363 -53.22 -11.79 40.06
CA PRO A 363 -53.92 -10.98 41.06
C PRO A 363 -53.17 -11.06 42.40
N PHE A 364 -52.98 -9.91 43.05
CA PHE A 364 -52.33 -9.84 44.36
C PHE A 364 -53.20 -9.14 45.41
N VAL A 365 -54.20 -8.35 44.98
CA VAL A 365 -55.23 -7.77 45.85
C VAL A 365 -56.58 -7.89 45.17
N THR A 366 -57.58 -8.36 45.91
CA THR A 366 -58.98 -8.34 45.52
C THR A 366 -59.79 -7.70 46.64
N LEU A 367 -60.49 -6.62 46.34
CA LEU A 367 -61.31 -5.88 47.30
C LEU A 367 -62.77 -6.04 46.93
N GLY A 368 -63.54 -6.71 47.79
CA GLY A 368 -64.99 -6.83 47.67
C GLY A 368 -65.68 -5.70 48.44
N LEU A 369 -66.17 -4.69 47.74
CA LEU A 369 -66.90 -3.56 48.30
C LEU A 369 -68.07 -3.20 47.37
N PRO A 370 -69.30 -3.03 47.88
CA PRO A 370 -70.42 -2.62 47.04
C PRO A 370 -70.20 -1.22 46.45
N GLY A 371 -70.39 -1.06 45.13
CA GLY A 371 -70.41 0.25 44.47
C GLY A 371 -69.06 0.79 44.02
N VAL A 372 -68.07 -0.08 43.82
CA VAL A 372 -66.76 0.30 43.25
C VAL A 372 -66.93 0.81 41.81
N LYS A 373 -66.32 1.96 41.52
CA LYS A 373 -66.25 2.53 40.17
C LYS A 373 -64.81 2.92 39.84
N ALA A 374 -64.32 2.49 38.68
CA ALA A 374 -63.07 2.95 38.09
C ALA A 374 -63.31 3.42 36.65
N THR A 375 -62.62 4.49 36.24
CA THR A 375 -62.68 5.02 34.87
C THR A 375 -61.26 5.18 34.34
N PRO A 376 -60.82 4.38 33.36
CA PRO A 376 -61.53 3.25 32.76
C PRO A 376 -61.71 2.07 33.75
N PRO A 377 -62.73 1.21 33.54
CA PRO A 377 -63.03 0.06 34.42
C PRO A 377 -61.90 -0.98 34.42
N THR A 378 -61.07 -0.97 33.38
CA THR A 378 -59.82 -1.74 33.28
C THR A 378 -58.70 -0.82 32.85
N GLY A 379 -57.51 -0.98 33.42
CA GLY A 379 -56.34 -0.24 32.98
C GLY A 379 -55.05 -0.81 33.55
N GLN A 380 -53.93 -0.17 33.20
CA GLN A 380 -52.61 -0.58 33.66
C GLN A 380 -51.68 0.62 33.77
N VAL A 381 -50.72 0.53 34.70
CA VAL A 381 -49.58 1.43 34.81
C VAL A 381 -48.31 0.60 34.60
N PRO A 382 -47.48 0.91 33.58
CA PRO A 382 -46.19 0.26 33.42
C PRO A 382 -45.28 0.60 34.60
N LEU A 383 -44.51 -0.39 35.05
CA LEU A 383 -43.50 -0.22 36.06
C LEU A 383 -42.13 -0.20 35.38
N GLU A 384 -41.38 0.86 35.69
CA GLU A 384 -40.03 1.07 35.19
C GLU A 384 -39.05 1.01 36.37
N GLY A 385 -38.09 0.10 36.29
CA GLY A 385 -36.98 0.01 37.24
C GLY A 385 -35.84 0.91 36.81
N VAL A 386 -35.28 1.70 37.73
CA VAL A 386 -34.04 2.46 37.49
C VAL A 386 -32.88 1.68 38.09
N ILE A 387 -31.85 1.40 37.29
CA ILE A 387 -30.59 0.85 37.81
C ILE A 387 -29.84 1.96 38.55
N ARG A 388 -29.89 1.92 39.89
CA ARG A 388 -29.30 2.94 40.78
C ARG A 388 -27.84 2.67 41.14
N SER A 389 -27.42 1.42 41.06
CA SER A 389 -26.05 0.98 41.29
C SER A 389 -25.76 -0.22 40.40
N GLY A 390 -24.48 -0.45 40.13
CA GLY A 390 -24.00 -1.60 39.37
C GLY A 390 -22.72 -2.12 40.00
N ALA A 391 -22.29 -3.30 39.57
CA ALA A 391 -20.95 -3.77 39.87
C ALA A 391 -19.94 -3.10 38.91
N ASP A 392 -18.74 -2.80 39.40
CA ASP A 392 -17.64 -2.30 38.57
C ASP A 392 -17.16 -3.34 37.55
N LYS A 393 -17.63 -4.60 37.67
CA LYS A 393 -17.28 -5.73 36.81
C LYS A 393 -18.54 -6.51 36.45
N LEU A 394 -18.68 -6.86 35.17
CA LEU A 394 -19.53 -7.96 34.75
C LEU A 394 -18.85 -9.27 35.19
N LEU A 395 -19.38 -9.92 36.22
CA LEU A 395 -18.98 -11.26 36.62
C LEU A 395 -20.12 -12.20 36.21
N ALA A 396 -19.80 -13.19 35.38
CA ALA A 396 -20.73 -14.25 34.97
C ALA A 396 -21.11 -15.15 36.15
#